data_AF-A0A523AAL0-F1
#
_entry.id   AF-A0A523AAL0-F1
#
_cell.length_a   1.000
_cell.length_b   1.000
_cell.length_c   1.000
_cell.angle_alpha   90.00
_cell.angle_beta   90.00
_cell.angle_gamma   90.00
#
_symmetry.space_group_name_H-M   'P 1'
#
loop_
_entity.id
_entity.type
_entity.pdbx_description
1 polymer ?
#
loop_
_entity_poly.entity_id
_entity_poly.type
_entity_poly.pdbx_seq_one_letter_code
_entity_poly.pdbx_strand_id
1 'polypeptide(L)'
;ERRETAIERALHYKKLAEKLQQKYSFSKYNAWLRRRGILKRVKHFHRKARNIIEDWAKKVSREIAELAKRHHYAIAREDLTGLIEKLRELPGDHKVALLILSYRKLSFWIDWQCEKLGVPIIPVEPEHTSSICPNCSSRLRENGYRRLKCPRCGLEEDRDRIAVLNIEKRALEQLEPISGGPLTAPTAPQMTDVFRTDAGNRTALSGRGGGQTDDKFEEILEAIYAEAKRKSRENGNYELFATACLEIGSYYIENDYKKAEKFLYEVYELRGILDEKRAKKLLNSIANLGLLYCKLRRFDMAKVAYEKARNMVEELGVEDSTFKELEKMLRNF
;
A
#
# COMPACT_ATOMS: atom_id res chain seq x y z
N GLU A 1 -17.87 11.82 12.17
CA GLU A 1 -19.05 11.51 11.31
C GLU A 1 -18.80 10.18 10.61
N ARG A 2 -19.82 9.33 10.44
CA ARG A 2 -19.68 8.06 9.72
C ARG A 2 -19.81 8.31 8.22
N ARG A 3 -18.81 7.91 7.44
CA ARG A 3 -18.81 8.04 5.98
C ARG A 3 -19.22 6.73 5.33
N GLU A 4 -20.12 6.80 4.35
CA GLU A 4 -20.40 5.66 3.49
C GLU A 4 -19.18 5.32 2.63
N THR A 5 -18.98 4.03 2.43
CA THR A 5 -17.84 3.50 1.68
C THR A 5 -18.26 3.25 0.23
N ALA A 6 -17.34 3.43 -0.73
CA ALA A 6 -17.63 3.16 -2.14
C ALA A 6 -17.61 1.66 -2.51
N ILE A 7 -17.68 0.76 -1.52
CA ILE A 7 -17.49 -0.69 -1.68
C ILE A 7 -18.59 -1.28 -2.54
N GLU A 8 -19.85 -0.96 -2.27
CA GLU A 8 -20.98 -1.58 -2.98
C GLU A 8 -20.90 -1.31 -4.48
N ARG A 9 -20.54 -0.07 -4.84
CA ARG A 9 -20.31 0.35 -6.23
C ARG A 9 -19.14 -0.41 -6.86
N ALA A 10 -18.04 -0.59 -6.14
CA ALA A 10 -16.89 -1.36 -6.64
C ALA A 10 -17.21 -2.86 -6.78
N LEU A 11 -17.91 -3.43 -5.80
CA LEU A 11 -18.40 -4.82 -5.79
C LEU A 11 -19.33 -5.09 -6.97
N HIS A 12 -20.21 -4.14 -7.31
CA HIS A 12 -21.06 -4.25 -8.49
C HIS A 12 -20.25 -4.52 -9.77
N TYR A 13 -19.21 -3.72 -10.03
CA TYR A 13 -18.35 -3.93 -11.20
C TYR A 13 -17.53 -5.22 -11.13
N LYS A 14 -17.08 -5.64 -9.94
CA LYS A 14 -16.44 -6.95 -9.76
C LYS A 14 -17.39 -8.10 -10.12
N LYS A 15 -18.63 -8.06 -9.62
CA LYS A 15 -19.67 -9.05 -9.95
C LYS A 15 -19.99 -9.07 -11.45
N LEU A 16 -19.97 -7.93 -12.13
CA LEU A 16 -20.12 -7.89 -13.60
C LEU A 16 -18.97 -8.58 -14.32
N ALA A 17 -17.73 -8.40 -13.86
CA ALA A 17 -16.56 -9.09 -14.39
C ALA A 17 -16.67 -10.61 -14.18
N GLU A 18 -17.03 -11.05 -12.97
CA GLU A 18 -17.18 -12.46 -12.61
C GLU A 18 -18.30 -13.13 -13.42
N LYS A 19 -19.47 -12.50 -13.56
CA LYS A 19 -20.55 -13.00 -14.41
C LYS A 19 -20.11 -13.16 -15.86
N LEU A 20 -19.33 -12.21 -16.38
CA LEU A 20 -18.83 -12.27 -17.75
C LEU A 20 -17.77 -13.36 -17.92
N GLN A 21 -16.88 -13.54 -16.93
CA GLN A 21 -15.92 -14.64 -16.93
C GLN A 21 -16.67 -15.98 -16.91
N GLN A 22 -17.60 -16.18 -15.97
CA GLN A 22 -18.39 -17.41 -15.83
C GLN A 22 -19.16 -17.75 -17.11
N LYS A 23 -19.82 -16.78 -17.74
CA LYS A 23 -20.56 -16.98 -19.00
C LYS A 23 -19.68 -17.51 -20.14
N TYR A 24 -18.39 -17.20 -20.11
CA TYR A 24 -17.42 -17.56 -21.15
C TYR A 24 -16.31 -18.48 -20.62
N SER A 25 -16.52 -19.12 -19.48
CA SER A 25 -15.67 -20.17 -18.93
C SER A 25 -16.28 -21.52 -19.33
N PHE A 26 -15.58 -22.28 -20.17
CA PHE A 26 -16.00 -23.62 -20.58
C PHE A 26 -15.06 -24.66 -19.98
N SER A 27 -15.56 -25.88 -19.76
CA SER A 27 -14.80 -26.99 -19.14
C SER A 27 -13.44 -27.23 -19.82
N LYS A 28 -13.37 -27.13 -21.15
CA LYS A 28 -12.14 -27.37 -21.94
C LYS A 28 -11.21 -26.15 -22.04
N TYR A 29 -11.74 -24.92 -21.96
CA TYR A 29 -10.94 -23.69 -22.01
C TYR A 29 -11.74 -22.44 -21.61
N ASN A 30 -11.03 -21.41 -21.14
CA ASN A 30 -11.58 -20.10 -20.84
C ASN A 30 -11.67 -19.22 -22.10
N ALA A 31 -12.84 -19.19 -22.75
CA ALA A 31 -13.04 -18.43 -23.98
C ALA A 31 -12.90 -16.91 -23.79
N TRP A 32 -13.19 -16.40 -22.59
CA TRP A 32 -13.05 -14.97 -22.28
C TRP A 32 -11.59 -14.49 -22.33
N LEU A 33 -10.61 -15.36 -22.11
CA LEU A 33 -9.18 -15.01 -22.25
C LEU A 33 -8.77 -14.87 -23.72
N ARG A 34 -9.35 -15.68 -24.61
CA ARG A 34 -8.98 -15.72 -26.03
C ARG A 34 -9.73 -14.69 -26.86
N ARG A 35 -10.99 -14.40 -26.51
CA ARG A 35 -11.80 -13.40 -27.21
C ARG A 35 -11.43 -11.99 -26.74
N ARG A 36 -10.64 -11.27 -27.56
CA ARG A 36 -10.13 -9.93 -27.26
C ARG A 36 -11.20 -8.96 -26.75
N GLY A 37 -12.40 -8.95 -27.34
CA GLY A 37 -13.50 -8.07 -26.92
C GLY A 37 -13.99 -8.35 -25.49
N ILE A 38 -14.10 -9.62 -25.13
CA ILE A 38 -14.54 -10.05 -23.79
C ILE A 38 -13.44 -9.76 -22.76
N LEU A 39 -12.19 -10.10 -23.08
CA LEU A 39 -11.05 -9.79 -22.22
C LEU A 39 -10.95 -8.28 -21.92
N LYS A 40 -11.09 -7.42 -22.94
CA LYS A 40 -11.11 -5.97 -22.78
C LYS A 40 -12.24 -5.51 -21.85
N ARG A 41 -13.43 -6.10 -21.97
CA ARG A 41 -14.57 -5.78 -21.11
C ARG A 41 -14.36 -6.20 -19.65
N VAL A 42 -13.83 -7.41 -19.41
CA VAL A 42 -13.46 -7.89 -18.07
C VAL A 42 -12.41 -6.97 -17.44
N LYS A 43 -11.34 -6.64 -18.17
CA LYS A 43 -10.31 -5.69 -17.72
C LYS A 43 -10.88 -4.31 -17.40
N HIS A 44 -11.80 -3.82 -18.23
CA HIS A 44 -12.49 -2.54 -18.00
C HIS A 44 -13.25 -2.55 -16.67
N PHE A 45 -14.00 -3.61 -16.36
CA PHE A 45 -14.76 -3.70 -15.11
C PHE A 45 -13.85 -3.76 -13.88
N HIS A 46 -12.77 -4.55 -13.92
CA HIS A 46 -11.79 -4.57 -12.83
C HIS A 46 -11.13 -3.19 -12.63
N ARG A 47 -10.74 -2.52 -13.73
CA ARG A 47 -10.17 -1.16 -13.66
C ARG A 47 -11.18 -0.17 -13.10
N LYS A 48 -12.46 -0.25 -13.51
CA LYS A 48 -13.51 0.63 -12.99
C LYS A 48 -13.72 0.43 -11.49
N ALA A 49 -13.76 -0.81 -11.01
CA ALA A 49 -13.84 -1.12 -9.58
C ALA A 49 -12.65 -0.53 -8.81
N ARG A 50 -11.42 -0.71 -9.33
CA ARG A 50 -10.19 -0.15 -8.75
C ARG A 50 -10.24 1.37 -8.65
N ASN A 51 -10.63 2.04 -9.73
CA ASN A 51 -10.69 3.50 -9.80
C ASN A 51 -11.75 4.08 -8.86
N ILE A 52 -12.86 3.38 -8.62
CA ILE A 52 -13.90 3.81 -7.67
C ILE A 52 -13.35 3.85 -6.25
N ILE A 53 -12.66 2.78 -5.83
CA ILE A 53 -12.06 2.70 -4.50
C ILE A 53 -10.96 3.75 -4.34
N GLU A 54 -10.14 3.94 -5.37
CA GLU A 54 -9.04 4.91 -5.33
C GLU A 54 -9.53 6.36 -5.29
N ASP A 55 -10.54 6.71 -6.11
CA ASP A 55 -11.17 8.03 -6.07
C ASP A 55 -11.79 8.33 -4.70
N TRP A 56 -12.50 7.35 -4.12
CA TRP A 56 -13.04 7.46 -2.77
C TRP A 56 -11.94 7.68 -1.73
N ALA A 57 -10.87 6.87 -1.75
CA ALA A 57 -9.77 6.99 -0.80
C ALA A 57 -9.07 8.35 -0.90
N LYS A 58 -8.83 8.86 -2.12
CA LYS A 58 -8.25 10.19 -2.37
C LYS A 58 -9.13 11.32 -1.83
N LYS A 59 -10.44 11.24 -2.03
CA LYS A 59 -11.39 12.26 -1.56
C LYS A 59 -11.49 12.29 -0.05
N VAL A 60 -11.66 11.12 0.58
CA VAL A 60 -11.80 10.99 2.03
C VAL A 60 -10.52 11.39 2.76
N SER A 61 -9.36 10.90 2.30
CA SER A 61 -8.06 11.26 2.89
C SER A 61 -7.79 12.76 2.83
N ARG A 62 -8.06 13.40 1.69
CA ARG A 62 -7.89 14.85 1.52
C ARG A 62 -8.77 15.62 2.51
N GLU A 63 -10.03 15.25 2.62
CA GLU A 63 -10.97 15.90 3.53
C GLU A 63 -10.55 15.75 5.00
N ILE A 64 -10.11 14.56 5.40
CA ILE A 64 -9.60 14.30 6.76
C ILE A 64 -8.38 15.20 7.05
N ALA A 65 -7.41 15.22 6.14
CA ALA A 65 -6.18 16.00 6.32
C ALA A 65 -6.44 17.52 6.28
N GLU A 66 -7.34 18.00 5.41
CA GLU A 66 -7.77 19.40 5.36
C GLU A 66 -8.50 19.81 6.66
N LEU A 67 -9.33 18.93 7.22
CA LEU A 67 -9.99 19.18 8.50
C LEU A 67 -8.98 19.24 9.64
N ALA A 68 -8.06 18.28 9.73
CA ALA A 68 -7.02 18.29 10.74
C ALA A 68 -6.12 19.53 10.64
N LYS A 69 -5.75 19.94 9.43
CA LYS A 69 -4.99 21.17 9.20
C LYS A 69 -5.74 22.42 9.68
N ARG A 70 -7.03 22.55 9.33
CA ARG A 70 -7.86 23.70 9.73
C ARG A 70 -8.00 23.84 11.24
N HIS A 71 -8.03 22.73 11.95
CA HIS A 71 -8.18 22.72 13.41
C HIS A 71 -6.86 22.56 14.18
N HIS A 72 -5.72 22.51 13.48
CA HIS A 72 -4.40 22.26 14.09
C HIS A 72 -4.34 20.96 14.89
N TYR A 73 -4.99 19.90 14.38
CA TYR A 73 -5.01 18.58 15.00
C TYR A 73 -3.95 17.65 14.40
N ALA A 74 -3.48 16.70 15.22
CA ALA A 74 -2.80 15.50 14.73
C ALA A 74 -3.83 14.44 14.32
N ILE A 75 -3.44 13.55 13.42
CA ILE A 75 -4.26 12.42 12.99
C ILE A 75 -3.71 11.13 13.61
N ALA A 76 -4.50 10.51 14.48
CA ALA A 76 -4.24 9.17 14.97
C ALA A 76 -4.93 8.14 14.08
N ARG A 77 -4.20 7.09 13.68
CA ARG A 77 -4.78 5.96 12.92
C ARG A 77 -4.13 4.65 13.31
N GLU A 78 -4.88 3.57 13.19
CA GLU A 78 -4.35 2.22 13.39
C GLU A 78 -3.27 1.85 12.35
N ASP A 79 -2.24 1.14 12.78
CA ASP A 79 -1.28 0.50 11.88
C ASP A 79 -1.78 -0.89 11.46
N LEU A 80 -2.45 -0.93 10.30
CA LEU A 80 -3.01 -2.15 9.74
C LEU A 80 -2.05 -2.92 8.83
N THR A 81 -0.73 -2.70 8.95
CA THR A 81 0.28 -3.38 8.10
C THR A 81 0.19 -4.90 8.20
N GLY A 82 -0.09 -5.45 9.39
CA GLY A 82 -0.27 -6.89 9.63
C GLY A 82 -1.64 -7.48 9.24
N LEU A 83 -2.58 -6.66 8.75
CA LEU A 83 -3.95 -7.12 8.45
C LEU A 83 -3.98 -8.19 7.34
N ILE A 84 -3.02 -8.16 6.39
CA ILE A 84 -2.93 -9.12 5.29
C ILE A 84 -2.64 -10.55 5.78
N GLU A 85 -1.89 -10.69 6.86
CA GLU A 85 -1.54 -12.01 7.40
C GLU A 85 -2.79 -12.65 8.04
N LYS A 86 -3.57 -11.83 8.79
CA LYS A 86 -4.84 -12.23 9.42
C LYS A 86 -5.98 -12.44 8.41
N LEU A 87 -5.89 -11.89 7.19
CA LEU A 87 -6.89 -12.12 6.12
C LEU A 87 -6.99 -13.59 5.66
N ARG A 88 -6.01 -14.43 5.99
CA ARG A 88 -6.06 -15.88 5.67
C ARG A 88 -7.09 -16.63 6.52
N GLU A 89 -7.42 -16.10 7.70
CA GLU A 89 -8.30 -16.73 8.69
C GLU A 89 -9.78 -16.33 8.50
N LEU A 90 -10.07 -15.36 7.63
CA LEU A 90 -11.42 -14.82 7.43
C LEU A 90 -12.22 -15.56 6.35
N PRO A 91 -13.57 -15.65 6.49
CA PRO A 91 -14.46 -16.18 5.46
C PRO A 91 -14.30 -15.45 4.12
N GLY A 92 -14.47 -16.17 3.00
CA GLY A 92 -14.19 -15.69 1.64
C GLY A 92 -14.86 -14.35 1.27
N ASP A 93 -16.12 -14.14 1.65
CA ASP A 93 -16.86 -12.91 1.30
C ASP A 93 -16.34 -11.68 2.05
N HIS A 94 -16.03 -11.84 3.34
CA HIS A 94 -15.44 -10.78 4.16
C HIS A 94 -14.01 -10.45 3.70
N LYS A 95 -13.24 -11.47 3.32
CA LYS A 95 -11.91 -11.32 2.75
C LYS A 95 -11.93 -10.50 1.45
N VAL A 96 -12.89 -10.79 0.57
CA VAL A 96 -13.07 -10.04 -0.68
C VAL A 96 -13.46 -8.58 -0.40
N ALA A 97 -14.38 -8.32 0.53
CA ALA A 97 -14.77 -6.96 0.88
C ALA A 97 -13.61 -6.14 1.48
N LEU A 98 -12.81 -6.73 2.35
CA LEU A 98 -11.62 -6.10 2.94
C LEU A 98 -10.51 -5.85 1.92
N LEU A 99 -10.26 -6.81 1.02
CA LEU A 99 -9.34 -6.65 -0.10
C LEU A 99 -9.79 -5.56 -1.07
N ILE A 100 -11.11 -5.43 -1.30
CA ILE A 100 -11.70 -4.39 -2.14
C ILE A 100 -11.62 -3.03 -1.47
N LEU A 101 -11.97 -2.94 -0.18
CA LEU A 101 -11.84 -1.74 0.65
C LEU A 101 -10.44 -1.13 0.55
N SER A 102 -9.44 -1.99 0.37
CA SER A 102 -8.06 -1.58 0.21
C SER A 102 -7.65 -0.67 1.38
N TYR A 103 -7.82 -1.10 2.63
CA TYR A 103 -7.41 -0.33 3.83
C TYR A 103 -5.99 0.24 3.71
N ARG A 104 -5.07 -0.53 3.09
CA ARG A 104 -3.72 -0.06 2.75
C ARG A 104 -3.70 1.16 1.84
N LYS A 105 -4.60 1.24 0.85
CA LYS A 105 -4.73 2.43 -0.02
C LYS A 105 -5.29 3.62 0.73
N LEU A 106 -6.30 3.43 1.57
CA LEU A 106 -6.83 4.53 2.39
C LEU A 106 -5.75 5.06 3.34
N SER A 107 -5.05 4.17 4.04
CA SER A 107 -3.92 4.51 4.90
C SER A 107 -2.84 5.28 4.14
N PHE A 108 -2.41 4.77 2.99
CA PHE A 108 -1.43 5.42 2.13
C PHE A 108 -1.86 6.84 1.74
N TRP A 109 -3.12 7.01 1.29
CA TRP A 109 -3.60 8.33 0.90
C TRP A 109 -3.75 9.28 2.09
N ILE A 110 -4.13 8.79 3.29
CA ILE A 110 -4.12 9.61 4.51
C ILE A 110 -2.70 10.07 4.80
N ASP A 111 -1.73 9.14 4.84
CA ASP A 111 -0.33 9.45 5.10
C ASP A 111 0.20 10.51 4.15
N TRP A 112 -0.04 10.29 2.85
CA TRP A 112 0.38 11.20 1.81
C TRP A 112 -0.25 12.59 1.91
N GLN A 113 -1.56 12.69 2.19
CA GLN A 113 -2.23 13.99 2.31
C GLN A 113 -1.76 14.75 3.55
N CYS A 114 -1.50 14.06 4.65
CA CYS A 114 -1.01 14.67 5.87
C CYS A 114 0.43 15.16 5.71
N GLU A 115 1.31 14.35 5.13
CA GLU A 115 2.69 14.74 4.81
C GLU A 115 2.70 15.97 3.89
N LYS A 116 1.88 15.94 2.84
CA LYS A 116 1.71 17.08 1.92
C LYS A 116 1.22 18.35 2.62
N LEU A 117 0.33 18.21 3.61
CA LEU A 117 -0.30 19.35 4.28
C LEU A 117 0.44 19.81 5.55
N GLY A 118 1.46 19.07 6.00
CA GLY A 118 2.19 19.29 7.25
C GLY A 118 1.42 18.88 8.50
N VAL A 119 0.51 17.91 8.39
CA VAL A 119 -0.31 17.42 9.50
C VAL A 119 0.41 16.25 10.19
N PRO A 120 0.64 16.29 11.51
CA PRO A 120 1.26 15.18 12.24
C PRO A 120 0.40 13.92 12.20
N ILE A 121 1.04 12.76 11.99
CA ILE A 121 0.38 11.44 12.05
C ILE A 121 0.95 10.62 13.19
N ILE A 122 0.06 9.94 13.91
CA ILE A 122 0.39 9.08 15.03
C ILE A 122 -0.13 7.67 14.71
N PRO A 123 0.74 6.73 14.32
CA PRO A 123 0.36 5.33 14.14
C PRO A 123 0.13 4.67 15.50
N VAL A 124 -1.01 4.00 15.64
CA VAL A 124 -1.42 3.32 16.87
C VAL A 124 -1.51 1.81 16.63
N GLU A 125 -1.04 1.01 17.57
CA GLU A 125 -1.21 -0.45 17.54
C GLU A 125 -2.71 -0.80 17.50
N PRO A 126 -3.21 -1.53 16.47
CA PRO A 126 -4.62 -1.90 16.37
C PRO A 126 -5.09 -2.92 17.41
N GLU A 127 -4.20 -3.64 18.09
CA GLU A 127 -4.63 -4.75 18.95
C GLU A 127 -5.50 -4.28 20.13
N HIS A 128 -6.67 -4.91 20.27
CA HIS A 128 -7.67 -4.69 21.31
C HIS A 128 -8.33 -3.29 21.37
N THR A 129 -8.11 -2.43 20.38
CA THR A 129 -8.74 -1.09 20.31
C THR A 129 -10.27 -1.16 20.34
N SER A 130 -10.87 -2.21 19.78
CA SER A 130 -12.33 -2.41 19.74
C SER A 130 -12.87 -3.41 20.76
N SER A 131 -12.09 -3.84 21.75
CA SER A 131 -12.49 -4.92 22.70
C SER A 131 -12.24 -4.59 24.17
N ILE A 132 -11.55 -3.49 24.45
CA ILE A 132 -11.23 -3.03 25.79
C ILE A 132 -12.05 -1.78 26.12
N CYS A 133 -12.50 -1.68 27.38
CA CYS A 133 -13.19 -0.50 27.87
C CYS A 133 -12.22 0.69 27.99
N PRO A 134 -12.50 1.84 27.36
CA PRO A 134 -11.63 3.03 27.45
C PRO A 134 -11.53 3.59 28.87
N ASN A 135 -12.56 3.37 29.71
CA ASN A 135 -12.64 3.93 31.06
C ASN A 135 -11.88 3.10 32.11
N CYS A 136 -11.98 1.77 32.06
CA CYS A 136 -11.45 0.90 33.12
C CYS A 136 -10.61 -0.29 32.63
N SER A 137 -10.30 -0.31 31.34
CA SER A 137 -9.45 -1.31 30.67
C SER A 137 -9.93 -2.76 30.76
N SER A 138 -11.15 -3.02 31.25
CA SER A 138 -11.70 -4.39 31.27
C SER A 138 -12.20 -4.82 29.89
N ARG A 139 -12.18 -6.13 29.63
CA ARG A 139 -12.72 -6.71 28.39
C ARG A 139 -14.23 -6.48 28.29
N LEU A 140 -14.65 -5.99 27.13
CA LEU A 140 -16.05 -5.70 26.83
C LEU A 140 -16.81 -6.95 26.39
N ARG A 141 -18.13 -6.95 26.62
CA ARG A 141 -19.05 -7.99 26.16
C ARG A 141 -19.97 -7.43 25.08
N GLU A 142 -20.35 -8.26 24.13
CA GLU A 142 -21.33 -7.86 23.11
C GLU A 142 -22.72 -7.66 23.75
N ASN A 143 -23.37 -6.55 23.41
CA ASN A 143 -24.72 -6.21 23.89
C ASN A 143 -25.62 -5.80 22.71
N GLY A 144 -25.80 -6.72 21.77
CA GLY A 144 -26.56 -6.50 20.54
C GLY A 144 -25.70 -6.11 19.33
N TYR A 145 -26.34 -5.63 18.27
CA TYR A 145 -25.65 -5.34 17.01
C TYR A 145 -24.71 -4.14 17.16
N ARG A 146 -23.41 -4.38 17.00
CA ARG A 146 -22.31 -3.39 17.08
C ARG A 146 -22.18 -2.64 18.41
N ARG A 147 -22.94 -3.00 19.45
CA ARG A 147 -22.83 -2.41 20.78
C ARG A 147 -22.03 -3.30 21.72
N LEU A 148 -21.26 -2.65 22.59
CA LEU A 148 -20.44 -3.30 23.60
C LEU A 148 -20.78 -2.74 24.97
N LYS A 149 -20.83 -3.63 25.95
CA LYS A 149 -21.08 -3.30 27.36
C LYS A 149 -19.92 -3.72 28.24
N CYS A 150 -19.52 -2.83 29.12
CA CYS A 150 -18.49 -3.06 30.11
C CYS A 150 -19.12 -3.66 31.38
N PRO A 151 -18.72 -4.87 31.81
CA PRO A 151 -19.25 -5.48 33.03
C PRO A 151 -18.75 -4.79 34.31
N ARG A 152 -17.62 -4.08 34.26
CA ARG A 152 -16.99 -3.45 35.43
C ARG A 152 -17.51 -2.04 35.73
N CYS A 153 -17.53 -1.15 34.75
CA CYS A 153 -17.93 0.26 34.93
C CYS A 153 -19.28 0.61 34.27
N GLY A 154 -19.98 -0.36 33.68
CA GLY A 154 -21.32 -0.14 33.10
C GLY A 154 -21.37 0.61 31.77
N LEU A 155 -20.23 1.04 31.20
CA LEU A 155 -20.18 1.71 29.90
C LEU A 155 -20.88 0.87 28.83
N GLU A 156 -21.77 1.48 28.05
CA GLU A 156 -22.44 0.85 26.92
C GLU A 156 -22.41 1.78 25.71
N GLU A 157 -21.68 1.40 24.66
CA GLU A 157 -21.43 2.25 23.49
C GLU A 157 -21.28 1.45 22.19
N ASP A 158 -21.31 2.15 21.05
CA ASP A 158 -21.00 1.57 19.74
C ASP A 158 -19.52 1.16 19.65
N ARG A 159 -19.25 0.01 19.02
CA ARG A 159 -17.92 -0.57 18.83
C ARG A 159 -16.95 0.38 18.15
N ASP A 160 -17.39 1.15 17.15
CA ASP A 160 -16.53 2.11 16.46
C ASP A 160 -16.21 3.30 17.36
N ARG A 161 -17.17 3.75 18.18
CA ARG A 161 -16.95 4.85 19.13
C ARG A 161 -15.92 4.45 20.19
N ILE A 162 -16.02 3.22 20.69
CA ILE A 162 -15.04 2.64 21.62
C ILE A 162 -13.64 2.56 20.97
N ALA A 163 -13.57 2.11 19.72
CA ALA A 163 -12.31 2.08 18.98
C ALA A 163 -11.68 3.47 18.84
N VAL A 164 -12.47 4.48 18.46
CA VAL A 164 -11.99 5.88 18.36
C VAL A 164 -11.44 6.37 19.69
N LEU A 165 -12.15 6.16 20.81
CA LEU A 165 -11.69 6.58 22.13
C LEU A 165 -10.39 5.89 22.56
N ASN A 166 -10.25 4.60 22.29
CA ASN A 166 -9.02 3.87 22.60
C ASN A 166 -7.84 4.30 21.71
N ILE A 167 -8.09 4.58 20.43
CA ILE A 167 -7.07 5.10 19.51
C ILE A 167 -6.60 6.49 19.95
N GLU A 168 -7.54 7.38 20.28
CA GLU A 168 -7.26 8.73 20.79
C GLU A 168 -6.43 8.66 22.08
N LYS A 169 -6.85 7.83 23.05
CA LYS A 169 -6.12 7.64 24.30
C LYS A 169 -4.69 7.18 24.06
N ARG A 170 -4.47 6.16 23.23
CA ARG A 170 -3.13 5.66 22.91
C ARG A 170 -2.28 6.70 22.19
N ALA A 171 -2.88 7.48 21.29
CA ALA A 171 -2.17 8.55 20.60
C ALA A 171 -1.73 9.64 21.57
N LEU A 172 -2.58 10.02 22.54
CA LEU A 172 -2.21 10.95 23.60
C LEU A 172 -1.11 10.40 24.51
N GLU A 173 -1.19 9.12 24.90
CA GLU A 173 -0.14 8.44 25.67
C GLU A 173 1.22 8.45 24.94
N GLN A 174 1.24 8.39 23.60
CA GLN A 174 2.46 8.51 22.81
C GLN A 174 2.98 9.96 22.71
N LEU A 175 2.10 10.95 22.89
CA LEU A 175 2.44 12.38 22.88
C LEU A 175 2.83 12.91 24.27
N GLU A 176 2.39 12.25 25.35
CA GLU A 176 2.80 12.61 26.69
C GLU A 176 4.31 12.39 26.85
N PRO A 177 5.09 13.40 27.28
CA PRO A 177 6.50 13.24 27.48
C PRO A 177 6.76 12.26 28.63
N ILE A 178 7.86 11.53 28.55
CA ILE A 178 8.52 10.93 29.71
C ILE A 178 8.76 12.07 30.72
N SER A 179 7.86 12.20 31.70
CA SER A 179 7.88 13.25 32.71
C SER A 179 9.15 13.17 33.55
N GLY A 180 9.99 14.23 33.58
CA GLY A 180 10.95 14.40 34.69
C GLY A 180 12.30 15.10 34.47
N GLY A 181 12.58 15.81 33.37
CA GLY A 181 13.84 16.54 33.20
C GLY A 181 13.64 18.01 32.81
N PRO A 182 14.38 18.98 33.40
CA PRO A 182 14.25 20.39 33.01
C PRO A 182 14.58 20.57 31.53
N LEU A 183 13.77 21.40 30.87
CA LEU A 183 13.88 21.77 29.46
C LEU A 183 15.31 22.22 29.12
N THR A 184 16.11 21.32 28.57
CA THR A 184 17.28 21.71 27.78
C THR A 184 16.78 21.93 26.37
N ALA A 185 16.76 23.20 25.95
CA ALA A 185 16.41 23.57 24.60
C ALA A 185 17.29 22.77 23.61
N PRO A 186 16.71 22.15 22.57
CA PRO A 186 17.53 21.58 21.51
C PRO A 186 18.29 22.73 20.85
N THR A 187 19.62 22.71 20.96
CA THR A 187 20.50 23.59 20.22
C THR A 187 20.31 23.27 18.74
N ALA A 188 19.44 24.02 18.07
CA ALA A 188 19.35 24.00 16.62
C ALA A 188 20.71 24.46 16.05
N PRO A 189 21.40 23.65 15.22
CA PRO A 189 22.54 24.16 14.47
C PRO A 189 22.03 25.28 13.56
N GLN A 190 22.70 26.43 13.62
CA GLN A 190 22.29 27.61 12.86
C GLN A 190 22.31 27.29 11.36
N MET A 191 21.16 27.46 10.71
CA MET A 191 21.10 27.48 9.25
C MET A 191 21.86 28.71 8.76
N THR A 192 22.93 28.48 8.02
CA THR A 192 23.60 29.51 7.24
C THR A 192 22.83 29.75 5.95
N ASP A 193 22.64 31.02 5.63
CA ASP A 193 21.95 31.50 4.43
C ASP A 193 22.56 30.91 3.16
N VAL A 194 21.73 30.30 2.30
CA VAL A 194 22.11 29.95 0.92
C VAL A 194 21.13 30.61 -0.04
N PHE A 195 21.57 31.77 -0.52
CA PHE A 195 21.34 32.44 -1.80
C PHE A 195 19.93 32.49 -2.40
N ARG A 196 19.38 33.72 -2.42
CA ARG A 196 18.42 34.19 -3.43
C ARG A 196 19.02 34.10 -4.83
N THR A 197 18.25 33.56 -5.77
CA THR A 197 18.27 34.02 -7.17
C THR A 197 16.83 34.24 -7.63
N ASP A 198 16.42 35.50 -7.64
CA ASP A 198 15.31 35.99 -8.44
C ASP A 198 15.76 36.10 -9.90
N ALA A 199 15.04 35.45 -10.81
CA ALA A 199 14.85 35.92 -12.18
C ALA A 199 13.61 35.23 -12.75
N GLY A 200 12.53 36.00 -12.85
CA GLY A 200 11.23 35.52 -13.27
C GLY A 200 11.14 35.20 -14.77
N ASN A 201 10.12 34.42 -15.11
CA ASN A 201 9.11 34.88 -16.06
C ASN A 201 7.83 34.04 -15.96
N ARG A 202 6.71 34.73 -15.74
CA ARG A 202 5.35 34.23 -15.97
C ARG A 202 4.91 34.70 -17.35
N THR A 203 4.54 33.76 -18.22
CA THR A 203 3.51 33.83 -19.29
C THR A 203 3.63 32.51 -20.07
N ALA A 204 2.61 31.78 -20.52
CA ALA A 204 1.18 32.02 -20.64
C ALA A 204 0.43 30.66 -20.69
N LEU A 205 -0.86 30.70 -20.35
CA LEU A 205 -1.83 29.63 -20.60
C LEU A 205 -2.03 29.43 -22.12
N SER A 206 -1.88 28.19 -22.60
CA SER A 206 -2.71 27.65 -23.71
C SER A 206 -2.59 26.13 -23.73
N GLY A 207 -3.73 25.45 -23.87
CA GLY A 207 -3.91 24.06 -23.49
C GLY A 207 -3.50 22.98 -24.50
N ARG A 208 -3.58 21.73 -24.01
CA ARG A 208 -4.27 20.58 -24.61
C ARG A 208 -4.24 19.45 -23.57
N GLY A 209 -5.42 18.91 -23.24
CA GLY A 209 -5.59 17.91 -22.19
C GLY A 209 -4.99 16.55 -22.55
N GLY A 210 -4.39 15.89 -21.55
CA GLY A 210 -4.03 14.47 -21.64
C GLY A 210 -2.89 13.93 -20.77
N GLY A 211 -1.99 14.77 -20.20
CA GLY A 211 -0.73 14.27 -19.61
C GLY A 211 -0.42 14.62 -18.15
N GLN A 212 -1.21 15.48 -17.48
CA GLN A 212 -0.77 16.13 -16.23
C GLN A 212 -0.82 15.27 -14.96
N THR A 213 -1.43 14.08 -15.01
CA THR A 213 -1.62 13.21 -13.85
C THR A 213 -0.49 12.19 -13.67
N ASP A 214 0.14 11.78 -14.77
CA ASP A 214 1.17 10.74 -14.76
C ASP A 214 2.53 11.36 -14.40
N ASP A 215 2.84 12.56 -14.92
CA ASP A 215 4.05 13.32 -14.57
C ASP A 215 4.11 13.63 -13.05
N LYS A 216 2.99 14.02 -12.45
CA LYS A 216 2.91 14.26 -11.00
C LYS A 216 3.06 12.99 -10.17
N PHE A 217 2.61 11.85 -10.68
CA PHE A 217 2.78 10.58 -9.99
C PHE A 217 4.23 10.10 -10.10
N GLU A 218 4.86 10.33 -11.24
CA GLU A 218 6.27 10.03 -11.51
C GLU A 218 7.20 10.85 -10.59
N GLU A 219 6.97 12.16 -10.48
CA GLU A 219 7.68 13.02 -9.51
C GLU A 219 7.57 12.51 -8.07
N ILE A 220 6.40 11.97 -7.69
CA ILE A 220 6.19 11.39 -6.35
C ILE A 220 6.98 10.09 -6.17
N LEU A 221 6.98 9.19 -7.17
CA LEU A 221 7.75 7.95 -7.09
C LEU A 221 9.27 8.22 -7.01
N GLU A 222 9.74 9.23 -7.74
CA GLU A 222 11.14 9.67 -7.68
C GLU A 222 11.50 10.26 -6.31
N ALA A 223 10.61 11.06 -5.71
CA ALA A 223 10.79 11.59 -4.36
C ALA A 223 10.83 10.47 -3.30
N ILE A 224 9.93 9.49 -3.39
CA ILE A 224 9.91 8.31 -2.49
C ILE A 224 11.21 7.51 -2.63
N TYR A 225 11.68 7.29 -3.86
CA TYR A 225 12.95 6.60 -4.12
C TYR A 225 14.13 7.36 -3.50
N ALA A 226 14.22 8.68 -3.73
CA ALA A 226 15.30 9.50 -3.20
C ALA A 226 15.35 9.50 -1.67
N GLU A 227 14.19 9.64 -1.02
CA GLU A 227 14.08 9.65 0.43
C GLU A 227 14.38 8.28 1.06
N ALA A 228 13.89 7.18 0.46
CA ALA A 228 14.21 5.83 0.91
C ALA A 228 15.71 5.50 0.75
N LYS A 229 16.34 5.99 -0.33
CA LYS A 229 17.78 5.84 -0.57
C LYS A 229 18.61 6.65 0.43
N ARG A 230 18.17 7.86 0.80
CA ARG A 230 18.81 8.70 1.82
C ARG A 230 18.74 8.04 3.19
N LYS A 231 17.54 7.67 3.64
CA LYS A 231 17.31 7.02 4.95
C LYS A 231 18.02 5.68 5.10
N SER A 232 18.12 4.88 4.03
CA SER A 232 18.86 3.61 4.10
C SER A 232 20.37 3.80 4.27
N ARG A 233 20.95 4.87 3.72
CA ARG A 233 22.35 5.23 3.93
C ARG A 233 22.62 5.74 5.35
N GLU A 234 21.68 6.50 5.92
CA GLU A 234 21.77 7.02 7.29
C GLU A 234 21.65 5.91 8.34
N ASN A 235 20.70 4.99 8.15
CA ASN A 235 20.36 3.98 9.15
C ASN A 235 20.97 2.60 8.87
N GLY A 236 21.70 2.44 7.75
CA GLY A 236 22.25 1.15 7.28
C GLY A 236 21.21 0.09 6.91
N ASN A 237 19.91 0.43 6.90
CA ASN A 237 18.82 -0.51 6.65
C ASN A 237 18.39 -0.49 5.17
N TYR A 238 19.07 -1.29 4.36
CA TYR A 238 18.82 -1.42 2.93
C TYR A 238 17.58 -2.27 2.58
N GLU A 239 16.99 -2.98 3.55
CA GLU A 239 15.82 -3.83 3.29
C GLU A 239 14.54 -3.02 3.07
N LEU A 240 14.40 -1.90 3.78
CA LEU A 240 13.30 -0.96 3.57
C LEU A 240 13.39 -0.31 2.18
N PHE A 241 14.61 0.04 1.77
CA PHE A 241 14.89 0.61 0.45
C PHE A 241 14.65 -0.39 -0.69
N ALA A 242 15.06 -1.66 -0.51
CA ALA A 242 14.76 -2.73 -1.46
C ALA A 242 13.24 -3.01 -1.57
N THR A 243 12.50 -2.86 -0.47
CA THR A 243 11.03 -3.00 -0.51
C THR A 243 10.37 -1.85 -1.29
N ALA A 244 10.80 -0.61 -1.06
CA ALA A 244 10.33 0.54 -1.82
C ALA A 244 10.63 0.40 -3.32
N CYS A 245 11.84 -0.02 -3.69
CA CYS A 245 12.20 -0.25 -5.09
C CYS A 245 11.38 -1.38 -5.74
N LEU A 246 11.01 -2.43 -5.00
CA LEU A 246 10.16 -3.50 -5.52
C LEU A 246 8.74 -3.01 -5.83
N GLU A 247 8.16 -2.19 -4.96
CA GLU A 247 6.82 -1.60 -5.15
C GLU A 247 6.81 -0.62 -6.33
N ILE A 248 7.83 0.26 -6.41
CA ILE A 248 8.00 1.19 -7.54
C ILE A 248 8.20 0.42 -8.85
N GLY A 249 9.08 -0.60 -8.85
CA GLY A 249 9.30 -1.46 -10.01
C GLY A 249 8.02 -2.15 -10.47
N SER A 250 7.23 -2.69 -9.53
CA SER A 250 5.95 -3.36 -9.81
C SER A 250 4.92 -2.42 -10.44
N TYR A 251 4.88 -1.15 -10.03
CA TYR A 251 4.06 -0.13 -10.68
C TYR A 251 4.48 0.06 -12.15
N TYR A 252 5.78 0.16 -12.42
CA TYR A 252 6.29 0.34 -13.77
C TYR A 252 6.14 -0.90 -14.67
N ILE A 253 6.00 -2.11 -14.11
CA ILE A 253 5.71 -3.34 -14.89
C ILE A 253 4.40 -3.19 -15.70
N GLU A 254 3.45 -2.36 -15.29
CA GLU A 254 2.20 -2.15 -16.04
C GLU A 254 2.26 -0.96 -17.01
N ASN A 255 3.26 -0.07 -16.89
CA ASN A 255 3.26 1.26 -17.52
C ASN A 255 4.52 1.55 -18.35
N ASP A 256 5.73 1.27 -17.83
CA ASP A 256 7.00 1.47 -18.51
C ASP A 256 8.02 0.40 -18.09
N TYR A 257 8.17 -0.61 -18.94
CA TYR A 257 9.03 -1.75 -18.68
C TYR A 257 10.53 -1.41 -18.52
N LYS A 258 11.01 -0.32 -19.13
CA LYS A 258 12.43 0.08 -19.01
C LYS A 258 12.71 0.69 -17.64
N LYS A 259 11.77 1.49 -17.12
CA LYS A 259 11.85 2.01 -15.75
C LYS A 259 11.72 0.90 -14.72
N ALA A 260 10.82 -0.06 -14.96
CA ALA A 260 10.68 -1.23 -14.10
C ALA A 260 11.99 -2.03 -13.95
N GLU A 261 12.73 -2.20 -15.06
CA GLU A 261 14.01 -2.91 -15.06
C GLU A 261 15.03 -2.26 -14.11
N LYS A 262 15.16 -0.93 -14.15
CA LYS A 262 16.07 -0.17 -13.26
C LYS A 262 15.81 -0.48 -11.78
N PHE A 263 14.55 -0.39 -11.34
CA PHE A 263 14.22 -0.58 -9.93
C PHE A 263 14.33 -2.04 -9.48
N LEU A 264 13.91 -2.99 -10.32
CA LEU A 264 14.02 -4.42 -9.99
C LEU A 264 15.48 -4.89 -9.98
N TYR A 265 16.34 -4.31 -10.82
CA TYR A 265 17.77 -4.58 -10.80
C TYR A 265 18.44 -4.02 -9.53
N GLU A 266 18.07 -2.82 -9.09
CA GLU A 266 18.57 -2.27 -7.82
C GLU A 266 18.14 -3.15 -6.62
N VAL A 267 16.92 -3.70 -6.63
CA VAL A 267 16.49 -4.67 -5.60
C VAL A 267 17.35 -5.92 -5.59
N TYR A 268 17.72 -6.42 -6.78
CA TYR A 268 18.60 -7.58 -6.92
C TYR A 268 19.99 -7.30 -6.32
N GLU A 269 20.59 -6.15 -6.60
CA GLU A 269 21.89 -5.76 -6.05
C GLU A 269 21.85 -5.60 -4.52
N LEU A 270 20.82 -4.92 -4.00
CA LEU A 270 20.67 -4.65 -2.56
C LEU A 270 20.46 -5.91 -1.72
N ARG A 271 19.82 -6.94 -2.29
CA ARG A 271 19.51 -8.21 -1.61
C ARG A 271 20.59 -9.28 -1.81
N GLY A 272 21.69 -8.97 -2.47
CA GLY A 272 22.83 -9.88 -2.71
C GLY A 272 23.65 -10.26 -1.47
N ILE A 273 23.28 -9.81 -0.26
CA ILE A 273 23.98 -10.09 1.00
C ILE A 273 23.07 -10.94 1.91
N LEU A 274 23.48 -12.18 2.17
CA LEU A 274 22.60 -13.31 2.50
C LEU A 274 22.27 -13.47 4.00
N ASP A 275 20.97 -13.53 4.30
CA ASP A 275 20.35 -14.36 5.36
C ASP A 275 19.23 -15.21 4.72
N GLU A 276 18.79 -16.30 5.37
CA GLU A 276 17.80 -17.25 4.83
C GLU A 276 16.41 -16.61 4.58
N LYS A 277 16.02 -15.60 5.37
CA LYS A 277 14.75 -14.86 5.18
C LYS A 277 14.82 -13.93 3.96
N ARG A 278 15.99 -13.35 3.68
CA ARG A 278 16.25 -12.48 2.52
C ARG A 278 16.33 -13.28 1.23
N ALA A 279 16.75 -14.55 1.28
CA ALA A 279 16.81 -15.43 0.12
C ALA A 279 15.44 -15.64 -0.56
N LYS A 280 14.36 -15.79 0.22
CA LYS A 280 12.98 -15.88 -0.34
C LYS A 280 12.53 -14.59 -1.03
N LYS A 281 12.92 -13.43 -0.48
CA LYS A 281 12.58 -12.13 -1.08
C LYS A 281 13.40 -11.86 -2.35
N LEU A 282 14.66 -12.28 -2.36
CA LEU A 282 15.54 -12.25 -3.53
C LEU A 282 14.97 -13.15 -4.64
N LEU A 283 14.54 -14.37 -4.32
CA LEU A 283 13.87 -15.28 -5.26
C LEU A 283 12.67 -14.61 -5.94
N ASN A 284 11.75 -14.03 -5.17
CA ASN A 284 10.59 -13.34 -5.73
C ASN A 284 11.01 -12.14 -6.61
N SER A 285 12.10 -11.46 -6.29
CA SER A 285 12.63 -10.33 -7.08
C SER A 285 13.17 -10.80 -8.43
N ILE A 286 13.95 -11.88 -8.43
CA ILE A 286 14.51 -12.50 -9.65
C ILE A 286 13.38 -13.05 -10.54
N ALA A 287 12.37 -13.68 -9.94
CA ALA A 287 11.21 -14.17 -10.67
C ALA A 287 10.43 -13.02 -11.35
N ASN A 288 10.21 -11.90 -10.66
CA ASN A 288 9.59 -10.71 -11.24
C ASN A 288 10.42 -10.09 -12.37
N LEU A 289 11.75 -10.07 -12.24
CA LEU A 289 12.67 -9.62 -13.30
C LEU A 289 12.58 -10.52 -14.54
N GLY A 290 12.52 -11.84 -14.34
CA GLY A 290 12.32 -12.80 -15.44
C GLY A 290 10.98 -12.61 -16.16
N LEU A 291 9.89 -12.37 -15.40
CA LEU A 291 8.57 -12.08 -15.97
C LEU A 291 8.60 -10.78 -16.80
N LEU A 292 9.31 -9.77 -16.33
CA LEU A 292 9.53 -8.51 -17.05
C LEU A 292 10.28 -8.74 -18.37
N TYR A 293 11.35 -9.54 -18.35
CA TYR A 293 12.13 -9.84 -19.56
C TYR A 293 11.34 -10.62 -20.61
N CYS A 294 10.48 -11.55 -20.19
CA CYS A 294 9.53 -12.20 -21.10
C CYS A 294 8.56 -11.19 -21.74
N LYS A 295 8.05 -10.21 -20.99
CA LYS A 295 7.18 -9.14 -21.54
C LYS A 295 7.92 -8.25 -22.53
N LEU A 296 9.21 -7.98 -22.29
CA LEU A 296 10.10 -7.25 -23.18
C LEU A 296 10.60 -8.05 -24.39
N ARG A 297 10.25 -9.34 -24.51
CA ARG A 297 10.77 -10.29 -25.51
C ARG A 297 12.28 -10.47 -25.48
N ARG A 298 12.92 -10.22 -24.33
CA ARG A 298 14.36 -10.47 -24.09
C ARG A 298 14.54 -11.86 -23.49
N PHE A 299 14.28 -12.89 -24.30
CA PHE A 299 14.19 -14.28 -23.79
C PHE A 299 15.52 -14.82 -23.23
N ASP A 300 16.65 -14.39 -23.76
CA ASP A 300 17.97 -14.80 -23.25
C ASP A 300 18.17 -14.36 -21.80
N MET A 301 17.80 -13.12 -21.50
CA MET A 301 17.84 -12.56 -20.14
C MET A 301 16.81 -13.22 -19.21
N ALA A 302 15.63 -13.55 -19.75
CA ALA A 302 14.58 -14.24 -18.99
C ALA A 302 15.00 -15.67 -18.61
N LYS A 303 15.71 -16.39 -19.48
CA LYS A 303 16.28 -17.72 -19.19
C LYS A 303 17.32 -17.65 -18.08
N VAL A 304 18.23 -16.68 -18.13
CA VAL A 304 19.23 -16.47 -17.07
C VAL A 304 18.56 -16.19 -15.72
N ALA A 305 17.51 -15.35 -15.69
CA ALA A 305 16.75 -15.08 -14.47
C ALA A 305 16.02 -16.33 -13.96
N TYR A 306 15.44 -17.14 -14.88
CA TYR A 306 14.78 -18.39 -14.53
C TYR A 306 15.74 -19.43 -13.94
N GLU A 307 16.92 -19.63 -14.53
CA GLU A 307 17.93 -20.56 -14.02
C GLU A 307 18.40 -20.16 -12.60
N LYS A 308 18.67 -18.87 -12.38
CA LYS A 308 19.01 -18.35 -11.05
C LYS A 308 17.89 -18.59 -10.04
N ALA A 309 16.63 -18.29 -10.40
CA ALA A 309 15.49 -18.51 -9.52
C ALA A 309 15.24 -20.00 -9.25
N ARG A 310 15.46 -20.87 -10.24
CA ARG A 310 15.33 -22.32 -10.11
C ARG A 310 16.33 -22.90 -9.13
N ASN A 311 17.61 -22.52 -9.25
CA ASN A 311 18.65 -22.97 -8.32
C ASN A 311 18.31 -22.56 -6.88
N MET A 312 17.80 -21.33 -6.68
CA MET A 312 17.36 -20.88 -5.36
C MET A 312 16.14 -21.64 -4.83
N VAL A 313 15.20 -22.03 -5.68
CA VAL A 313 14.05 -22.86 -5.28
C VAL A 313 14.51 -24.26 -4.84
N GLU A 314 15.47 -24.84 -5.57
CA GLU A 314 16.08 -26.14 -5.25
C GLU A 314 16.86 -26.06 -3.92
N GLU A 315 17.65 -25.00 -3.70
CA GLU A 315 18.42 -24.78 -2.46
C GLU A 315 17.55 -24.49 -1.24
N LEU A 316 16.49 -23.67 -1.39
CA LEU A 316 15.63 -23.26 -0.28
C LEU A 316 14.48 -24.23 0.00
N GLY A 317 14.22 -25.19 -0.91
CA GLY A 317 13.12 -26.15 -0.79
C GLY A 317 11.73 -25.49 -0.69
N VAL A 318 11.54 -24.31 -1.30
CA VAL A 318 10.31 -23.52 -1.16
C VAL A 318 9.55 -23.34 -2.46
N GLU A 319 8.23 -23.35 -2.38
CA GLU A 319 7.38 -23.01 -3.52
C GLU A 319 7.16 -21.50 -3.60
N ASP A 320 7.51 -20.90 -4.75
CA ASP A 320 7.24 -19.49 -5.05
C ASP A 320 6.25 -19.35 -6.22
N SER A 321 5.15 -18.62 -6.00
CA SER A 321 4.08 -18.50 -7.01
C SER A 321 4.52 -17.68 -8.23
N THR A 322 5.38 -16.68 -8.03
CA THR A 322 5.93 -15.84 -9.09
C THR A 322 6.87 -16.64 -9.97
N PHE A 323 7.70 -17.50 -9.38
CA PHE A 323 8.57 -18.44 -10.09
C PHE A 323 7.76 -19.44 -10.93
N LYS A 324 6.69 -20.03 -10.36
CA LYS A 324 5.79 -20.93 -11.12
C LYS A 324 5.14 -20.22 -12.31
N GLU A 325 4.81 -18.94 -12.17
CA GLU A 325 4.28 -18.12 -13.28
C GLU A 325 5.35 -17.87 -14.36
N LEU A 326 6.60 -17.58 -13.97
CA LEU A 326 7.73 -17.43 -14.88
C LEU A 326 8.01 -18.72 -15.67
N GLU A 327 8.06 -19.86 -14.96
CA GLU A 327 8.24 -21.17 -15.56
C GLU A 327 7.17 -21.45 -16.63
N LYS A 328 5.90 -21.18 -16.28
CA LYS A 328 4.78 -21.37 -17.21
C LYS A 328 4.89 -20.46 -18.41
N MET A 329 5.31 -19.21 -18.26
CA MET A 329 5.48 -18.30 -19.39
C MET A 329 6.59 -18.77 -20.32
N LEU A 330 7.74 -19.16 -19.79
CA LEU A 330 8.88 -19.64 -20.60
C LEU A 330 8.58 -20.95 -21.34
N ARG A 331 7.75 -21.85 -20.79
CA ARG A 331 7.29 -23.06 -21.49
C ARG A 331 6.44 -22.77 -22.74
N ASN A 332 5.90 -21.56 -22.89
CA ASN A 332 5.08 -21.17 -24.03
C ASN A 332 5.87 -20.45 -25.14
N PHE A 333 7.18 -20.30 -24.99
CA PHE A 333 8.08 -19.64 -25.94
C PHE A 333 9.25 -20.56 -26.32
#